data_AF-A0A7C4PR05-F1
#
_entry.id   AF-A0A7C4PR05-F1
#
_cell.length_a   1.000
_cell.length_b   1.000
_cell.length_c   1.000
_cell.angle_alpha   90.00
_cell.angle_beta   90.00
_cell.angle_gamma   90.00
#
_symmetry.space_group_name_H-M   'P 1'
#
loop_
_entity.id
_entity.type
_entity.pdbx_description
1 polymer ?
#
loop_
_entity_poly.entity_id
_entity_poly.type
_entity_poly.pdbx_seq_one_letter_code
_entity_poly.pdbx_strand_id
1 'polypeptide(L)'
;MKSRHSIRNGAFWAAAALAIAACDRKPSESQPDLTIVVEADRSKIAQEEKALAEKRTQFEQERAALERERQTLEEARKQAQGVDEVQEKRLLDNERRLAEKERAMREREASLDAEREQLEKQKQSLAGKSGAGAVPGVEIAQRERGLAERERGLAQREGQLAQREKALAEREAELARREAAFLKLQGQPVRAAPASGGGAAVTRQAVDRAMKEALARMRQKGLLWADLPAEVSGVQTQVTRAIKKGELARAADLVEQLDAAINAVQIDADFIDRKFKWLNELKKTRPPAAAEAENVKSLLRRVTQLVGDGQFAAANQELNQIHALLVR
;
A
#
# COMPACT_ATOMS: atom_id res chain seq x y z
N MET A 1 -11.27 -60.15 64.33
CA MET A 1 -10.43 -60.48 63.15
C MET A 1 -8.98 -60.38 63.60
N LYS A 2 -8.32 -61.52 63.86
CA LYS A 2 -7.09 -62.00 63.18
C LYS A 2 -6.05 -60.89 62.93
N SER A 3 -4.76 -60.99 63.28
CA SER A 3 -3.94 -61.97 63.98
C SER A 3 -2.53 -61.37 64.16
N ARG A 4 -1.99 -61.41 65.39
CA ARG A 4 -0.63 -61.77 65.85
C ARG A 4 0.68 -61.32 65.14
N HIS A 5 1.58 -60.78 66.01
CA HIS A 5 3.02 -61.11 66.26
C HIS A 5 4.02 -60.70 65.14
N SER A 6 5.32 -60.43 65.31
CA SER A 6 6.41 -60.82 66.24
C SER A 6 7.63 -59.92 65.88
N ILE A 7 8.30 -59.22 66.81
CA ILE A 7 9.60 -59.55 67.45
C ILE A 7 10.81 -59.91 66.53
N ARG A 8 11.83 -59.03 66.58
CA ARG A 8 13.31 -59.20 66.63
C ARG A 8 14.17 -59.73 65.45
N ASN A 9 15.42 -59.21 65.50
CA ASN A 9 16.70 -59.72 64.96
C ASN A 9 16.87 -59.56 63.45
N GLY A 10 18.03 -59.20 62.90
CA GLY A 10 19.40 -59.17 63.39
C GLY A 10 20.30 -59.59 62.22
N ALA A 11 21.40 -58.86 62.05
CA ALA A 11 22.56 -59.18 61.20
C ALA A 11 22.33 -59.41 59.68
N PHE A 12 22.91 -58.54 58.86
CA PHE A 12 23.72 -59.01 57.72
C PHE A 12 24.93 -58.10 57.52
N TRP A 13 26.09 -58.74 57.69
CA TRP A 13 27.43 -58.28 57.33
C TRP A 13 27.64 -58.37 55.82
N ALA A 14 28.44 -57.44 55.26
CA ALA A 14 29.36 -57.58 54.12
C ALA A 14 29.43 -56.24 53.37
N ALA A 15 30.54 -55.77 52.81
CA ALA A 15 31.96 -56.09 52.90
C ALA A 15 32.65 -54.91 52.19
N ALA A 16 33.85 -54.59 52.63
CA ALA A 16 34.72 -53.59 52.04
C ALA A 16 35.20 -53.97 50.63
N ALA A 17 35.48 -52.99 49.78
CA ALA A 17 36.59 -53.07 48.83
C ALA A 17 37.08 -51.66 48.45
N LEU A 18 38.41 -51.56 48.47
CA LEU A 18 39.26 -50.38 48.40
C LEU A 18 39.75 -50.10 46.96
N ALA A 19 40.31 -48.91 46.77
CA ALA A 19 41.28 -48.49 45.75
C ALA A 19 40.67 -47.94 44.43
N ILE A 20 41.19 -46.90 43.78
CA ILE A 20 42.60 -46.64 43.41
C ILE A 20 42.86 -45.13 43.16
N ALA A 21 44.09 -44.73 43.52
CA ALA A 21 44.98 -43.69 42.97
C ALA A 21 44.65 -42.20 43.02
N ALA A 22 45.59 -41.51 43.69
CA ALA A 22 45.98 -40.14 43.49
C ALA A 22 46.47 -39.87 42.06
N CYS A 23 46.14 -38.68 41.54
CA CYS A 23 46.95 -37.94 40.58
C CYS A 23 46.85 -36.44 40.92
N ASP A 24 48.00 -35.87 41.25
CA ASP A 24 48.27 -34.45 41.41
C ASP A 24 47.70 -33.60 40.26
N ARG A 25 46.92 -32.56 40.60
CA ARG A 25 46.80 -31.35 39.78
C ARG A 25 46.89 -30.12 40.67
N LYS A 26 47.93 -29.32 40.43
CA LYS A 26 48.14 -27.97 40.96
C LYS A 26 46.89 -27.10 40.73
N PRO A 27 46.53 -26.20 41.67
CA PRO A 27 45.43 -25.27 41.46
C PRO A 27 45.86 -24.19 40.47
N SER A 28 45.13 -24.02 39.37
CA SER A 28 45.32 -22.91 38.44
C SER A 28 44.65 -21.65 39.01
N GLU A 29 45.46 -20.71 39.47
CA GLU A 29 45.07 -19.31 39.66
C GLU A 29 44.75 -18.67 38.31
N SER A 30 43.47 -18.47 37.97
CA SER A 30 43.00 -17.50 36.95
C SER A 30 41.47 -17.50 36.81
N GLN A 31 40.73 -17.11 37.84
CA GLN A 31 39.26 -16.89 37.76
C GLN A 31 38.71 -15.52 38.24
N PRO A 32 39.42 -14.64 38.97
CA PRO A 32 38.84 -13.36 39.37
C PRO A 32 38.79 -12.33 38.22
N ASP A 33 39.80 -12.31 37.34
CA ASP A 33 39.90 -11.31 36.26
C ASP A 33 38.81 -11.46 35.18
N LEU A 34 38.46 -12.69 34.80
CA LEU A 34 37.41 -12.95 33.80
C LEU A 34 36.02 -12.56 34.30
N THR A 35 35.76 -12.72 35.61
CA THR A 35 34.45 -12.45 36.20
C THR A 35 34.21 -10.93 36.32
N ILE A 36 35.23 -10.19 36.76
CA ILE A 36 35.17 -8.72 36.87
C ILE A 36 35.00 -8.06 35.50
N VAL A 37 35.68 -8.58 34.46
CA VAL A 37 35.55 -8.07 33.09
C VAL A 37 34.17 -8.38 32.49
N VAL A 38 33.62 -9.57 32.71
CA VAL A 38 32.29 -9.95 32.21
C VAL A 38 31.18 -9.16 32.92
N GLU A 39 31.31 -8.90 34.23
CA GLU A 39 30.37 -8.04 34.96
C GLU A 39 30.45 -6.57 34.52
N ALA A 40 31.66 -6.06 34.27
CA ALA A 40 31.87 -4.73 33.70
C ALA A 40 31.24 -4.60 32.30
N ASP A 41 31.47 -5.57 31.41
CA ASP A 41 30.87 -5.59 30.06
C ASP A 41 29.34 -5.70 30.11
N ARG A 42 28.79 -6.49 31.04
CA ARG A 42 27.34 -6.61 31.26
C ARG A 42 26.72 -5.30 31.77
N SER A 43 27.43 -4.58 32.66
CA SER A 43 26.99 -3.28 33.16
C SER A 43 27.01 -2.20 32.07
N LYS A 44 28.00 -2.24 31.17
CA LYS A 44 28.13 -1.32 30.04
C LYS A 44 27.01 -1.52 29.01
N ILE A 45 26.71 -2.77 28.67
CA ILE A 45 25.57 -3.10 27.80
C ILE A 45 24.24 -2.63 28.40
N ALA A 46 24.03 -2.83 29.70
CA ALA A 46 22.81 -2.37 30.36
C ALA A 46 22.66 -0.83 30.32
N GLN A 47 23.78 -0.08 30.36
CA GLN A 47 23.77 1.37 30.20
C GLN A 47 23.47 1.78 28.75
N GLU A 48 24.06 1.10 27.77
CA GLU A 48 23.80 1.33 26.34
C GLU A 48 22.34 1.02 25.97
N GLU A 49 21.75 -0.04 26.51
CA GLU A 49 20.32 -0.36 26.34
C GLU A 49 19.40 0.71 26.91
N LYS A 50 19.72 1.21 28.10
CA LYS A 50 18.94 2.26 28.75
C LYS A 50 19.02 3.56 27.94
N ALA A 51 20.20 3.93 27.47
CA ALA A 51 20.39 5.08 26.60
C ALA A 51 19.64 4.92 25.26
N LEU A 52 19.60 3.71 24.71
CA LEU A 52 18.87 3.42 23.47
C LEU A 52 17.35 3.45 23.66
N ALA A 53 16.86 3.00 24.82
CA ALA A 53 15.46 3.11 25.20
C ALA A 53 15.03 4.57 25.39
N GLU A 54 15.87 5.40 26.01
CA GLU A 54 15.65 6.84 26.16
C GLU A 54 15.66 7.57 24.79
N LYS A 55 16.57 7.21 23.88
CA LYS A 55 16.55 7.72 22.51
C LYS A 55 15.28 7.33 21.76
N ARG A 56 14.78 6.10 21.95
CA ARG A 56 13.52 5.63 21.34
C ARG A 56 12.30 6.38 21.86
N THR A 57 12.20 6.61 23.16
CA THR A 57 11.08 7.37 23.71
C THR A 57 11.11 8.82 23.25
N GLN A 58 12.29 9.43 23.13
CA GLN A 58 12.45 10.76 22.52
C GLN A 58 12.02 10.76 21.05
N PHE A 59 12.41 9.74 20.29
CA PHE A 59 12.04 9.61 18.89
C PHE A 59 10.53 9.42 18.70
N GLU A 60 9.87 8.61 19.53
CA GLU A 60 8.41 8.44 19.54
C GLU A 60 7.69 9.75 19.87
N GLN A 61 8.23 10.56 20.80
CA GLN A 61 7.71 11.89 21.12
C GLN A 61 7.86 12.86 19.93
N GLU A 62 9.00 12.84 19.24
CA GLU A 62 9.23 13.62 18.02
C GLU A 62 8.27 13.20 16.89
N ARG A 63 8.03 11.89 16.69
CA ARG A 63 7.02 11.40 15.74
C ARG A 63 5.63 11.90 16.08
N ALA A 64 5.22 11.79 17.34
CA ALA A 64 3.92 12.28 17.79
C ALA A 64 3.76 13.80 17.63
N ALA A 65 4.85 14.56 17.74
CA ALA A 65 4.85 16.00 17.48
C ALA A 65 4.69 16.31 15.98
N LEU A 66 5.42 15.60 15.12
CA LEU A 66 5.31 15.75 13.65
C LEU A 66 3.93 15.36 13.13
N GLU A 67 3.33 14.30 13.68
CA GLU A 67 1.96 13.87 13.34
C GLU A 67 0.93 14.96 13.68
N ARG A 68 1.08 15.61 14.84
CA ARG A 68 0.24 16.74 15.24
C ARG A 68 0.45 17.95 14.33
N GLU A 69 1.71 18.27 14.00
CA GLU A 69 2.03 19.36 13.06
C GLU A 69 1.38 19.10 11.68
N ARG A 70 1.44 17.86 11.19
CA ARG A 70 0.77 17.43 9.95
C ARG A 70 -0.75 17.60 10.02
N GLN A 71 -1.38 17.17 11.10
CA GLN A 71 -2.83 17.34 11.30
C GLN A 71 -3.22 18.82 11.28
N THR A 72 -2.45 19.67 11.96
CA THR A 72 -2.71 21.13 11.96
C THR A 72 -2.53 21.76 10.58
N LEU A 73 -1.55 21.31 9.79
CA LEU A 73 -1.35 21.79 8.43
C LEU A 73 -2.45 21.33 7.47
N GLU A 74 -2.94 20.10 7.63
CA GLU A 74 -4.04 19.57 6.83
C GLU A 74 -5.37 20.30 7.14
N GLU A 75 -5.63 20.61 8.41
CA GLU A 75 -6.76 21.43 8.83
C GLU A 75 -6.65 22.86 8.30
N ALA A 76 -5.47 23.48 8.37
CA ALA A 76 -5.21 24.80 7.79
C ALA A 76 -5.41 24.80 6.26
N ARG A 77 -5.04 23.73 5.56
CA ARG A 77 -5.27 23.56 4.11
C ARG A 77 -6.76 23.44 3.78
N LYS A 78 -7.51 22.67 4.57
CA LYS A 78 -8.98 22.55 4.42
C LYS A 78 -9.69 23.89 4.64
N GLN A 79 -9.19 24.71 5.56
CA GLN A 79 -9.71 26.06 5.82
C GLN A 79 -9.26 27.08 4.75
N ALA A 80 -8.14 26.85 4.07
CA ALA A 80 -7.60 27.71 3.02
C ALA A 80 -8.19 27.43 1.62
N GLN A 81 -9.46 27.02 1.51
CA GLN A 81 -10.13 26.93 0.21
C GLN A 81 -10.28 28.33 -0.43
N GLY A 82 -9.48 28.58 -1.48
CA GLY A 82 -9.55 29.79 -2.31
C GLY A 82 -8.47 30.84 -2.09
N VAL A 83 -7.20 30.43 -1.89
CA VAL A 83 -6.15 31.36 -1.44
C VAL A 83 -5.01 31.54 -2.46
N ASP A 84 -4.49 32.77 -2.52
CA ASP A 84 -3.44 33.29 -3.40
C ASP A 84 -2.22 32.36 -3.62
N GLU A 85 -1.63 32.46 -4.81
CA GLU A 85 -0.48 31.70 -5.33
C GLU A 85 0.75 31.70 -4.38
N VAL A 86 0.89 32.74 -3.55
CA VAL A 86 1.95 32.87 -2.54
C VAL A 86 1.74 31.90 -1.37
N GLN A 87 0.48 31.65 -0.98
CA GLN A 87 0.14 30.76 0.11
C GLN A 87 0.23 29.30 -0.33
N GLU A 88 -0.09 29.00 -1.58
CA GLU A 88 0.13 27.69 -2.20
C GLU A 88 1.63 27.34 -2.28
N LYS A 89 2.48 28.27 -2.71
CA LYS A 89 3.95 28.08 -2.69
C LYS A 89 4.48 27.81 -1.28
N ARG A 90 3.97 28.50 -0.26
CA ARG A 90 4.36 28.26 1.14
C ARG A 90 3.95 26.88 1.63
N LEU A 91 2.77 26.40 1.23
CA LEU A 91 2.32 25.04 1.56
C LEU A 91 3.22 23.99 0.91
N LEU A 92 3.56 24.17 -0.37
CA LEU A 92 4.48 23.27 -1.09
C LEU A 92 5.88 23.24 -0.48
N ASP A 93 6.42 24.39 -0.06
CA ASP A 93 7.72 24.45 0.61
C ASP A 93 7.69 23.78 2.00
N ASN A 94 6.58 23.93 2.74
CA ASN A 94 6.38 23.25 4.01
C ASN A 94 6.27 21.72 3.84
N GLU A 95 5.56 21.25 2.81
CA GLU A 95 5.46 19.83 2.47
C GLU A 95 6.82 19.23 2.10
N ARG A 96 7.63 19.95 1.31
CA ARG A 96 9.00 19.52 0.97
C ARG A 96 9.87 19.38 2.21
N ARG A 97 9.82 20.36 3.12
CA ARG A 97 10.55 20.32 4.39
C ARG A 97 10.08 19.16 5.28
N LEU A 98 8.78 18.89 5.30
CA LEU A 98 8.23 17.77 6.07
C LEU A 98 8.72 16.43 5.49
N ALA A 99 8.68 16.27 4.17
CA ALA A 99 9.19 15.07 3.50
C ALA A 99 10.70 14.86 3.71
N GLU A 100 11.49 15.93 3.76
CA GLU A 100 12.92 15.85 4.11
C GLU A 100 13.15 15.42 5.55
N LYS A 101 12.38 15.98 6.51
CA LYS A 101 12.42 15.54 7.91
C LYS A 101 12.05 14.07 8.04
N GLU A 102 11.01 13.61 7.35
CA GLU A 102 10.60 12.20 7.37
C GLU A 102 11.68 11.26 6.81
N ARG A 103 12.38 11.66 5.75
CA ARG A 103 13.52 10.89 5.22
C ARG A 103 14.67 10.82 6.24
N ALA A 104 15.03 11.95 6.85
CA ALA A 104 16.05 11.97 7.89
C ALA A 104 15.66 11.12 9.12
N MET A 105 14.37 11.08 9.46
CA MET A 105 13.84 10.21 10.52
C MET A 105 13.99 8.73 10.16
N ARG A 106 13.67 8.33 8.92
CA ARG A 106 13.86 6.95 8.44
C ARG A 106 15.33 6.51 8.45
N GLU A 107 16.24 7.41 8.08
CA GLU A 107 17.69 7.14 8.13
C GLU A 107 18.16 6.94 9.58
N ARG A 108 17.63 7.73 10.53
CA ARG A 108 17.90 7.56 11.96
C ARG A 108 17.32 6.25 12.51
N GLU A 109 16.11 5.85 12.10
CA GLU A 109 15.53 4.54 12.46
C GLU A 109 16.42 3.39 11.98
N ALA A 110 16.84 3.42 10.72
CA ALA A 110 17.74 2.40 10.17
C ALA A 110 19.07 2.33 10.94
N SER A 111 19.60 3.47 11.38
CA SER A 111 20.80 3.52 12.21
C SER A 111 20.58 2.94 13.61
N LEU A 112 19.44 3.22 14.25
CA LEU A 112 19.11 2.68 15.58
C LEU A 112 18.90 1.16 15.52
N ASP A 113 18.28 0.64 14.45
CA ASP A 113 18.10 -0.78 14.26
C ASP A 113 19.43 -1.52 14.04
N ALA A 114 20.36 -0.90 13.30
CA ALA A 114 21.71 -1.42 13.15
C ALA A 114 22.48 -1.46 14.50
N GLU A 115 22.34 -0.41 15.33
CA GLU A 115 22.93 -0.34 16.67
C GLU A 115 22.35 -1.43 17.60
N ARG A 116 21.05 -1.73 17.50
CA ARG A 116 20.42 -2.85 18.23
C ARG A 116 20.93 -4.21 17.80
N GLU A 117 21.06 -4.44 16.50
CA GLU A 117 21.57 -5.71 15.99
C GLU A 117 23.02 -5.95 16.45
N GLN A 118 23.81 -4.88 16.54
CA GLN A 118 25.17 -4.94 17.07
C GLN A 118 25.19 -5.25 18.58
N LEU A 119 24.33 -4.60 19.38
CA LEU A 119 24.16 -4.88 20.81
C LEU A 119 23.75 -6.34 21.07
N GLU A 120 22.85 -6.89 20.25
CA GLU A 120 22.47 -8.31 20.38
C GLU A 120 23.61 -9.27 20.06
N LYS A 121 24.41 -8.98 19.03
CA LYS A 121 25.61 -9.77 18.73
C LYS A 121 26.62 -9.73 19.89
N GLN A 122 26.79 -8.58 20.54
CA GLN A 122 27.66 -8.43 21.69
C GLN A 122 27.14 -9.24 22.90
N LYS A 123 25.84 -9.19 23.19
CA LYS A 123 25.20 -10.03 24.22
C LYS A 123 25.40 -11.52 23.97
N GLN A 124 25.20 -11.99 22.73
CA GLN A 124 25.39 -13.38 22.38
C GLN A 124 26.86 -13.82 22.56
N SER A 125 27.80 -12.94 22.20
CA SER A 125 29.23 -13.18 22.43
C SER A 125 29.56 -13.28 23.93
N LEU A 126 29.00 -12.40 24.76
CA LEU A 126 29.20 -12.43 26.21
C LEU A 126 28.52 -13.63 26.88
N ALA A 127 27.30 -13.99 26.45
CA ALA A 127 26.61 -15.18 26.92
C ALA A 127 27.38 -16.47 26.57
N GLY A 128 28.01 -16.53 25.39
CA GLY A 128 28.90 -17.63 24.99
C GLY A 128 30.19 -17.71 25.82
N LYS A 129 30.69 -16.57 26.32
CA LYS A 129 31.87 -16.50 27.21
C LYS A 129 31.56 -16.81 28.67
N SER A 130 30.31 -16.64 29.12
CA SER A 130 29.91 -16.70 30.54
C SER A 130 29.60 -18.12 31.05
N GLY A 131 29.55 -19.14 30.19
CA GLY A 131 29.03 -20.47 30.57
C GLY A 131 27.51 -20.46 30.78
N ALA A 132 26.87 -21.58 30.48
CA ALA A 132 25.40 -21.72 30.38
C ALA A 132 24.66 -21.55 31.73
N GLY A 133 24.52 -20.30 32.20
CA GLY A 133 23.89 -19.95 33.47
C GLY A 133 22.87 -18.82 33.39
N ALA A 134 22.05 -18.73 32.34
CA ALA A 134 21.07 -17.64 32.20
C ALA A 134 19.71 -18.09 31.64
N VAL A 135 18.89 -18.73 32.48
CA VAL A 135 17.45 -18.91 32.25
C VAL A 135 16.72 -17.56 31.99
N PRO A 136 17.10 -16.41 32.58
CA PRO A 136 16.52 -15.11 32.24
C PRO A 136 16.85 -14.60 30.82
N GLY A 137 17.99 -15.02 30.25
CA GLY A 137 18.42 -14.57 28.92
C GLY A 137 17.58 -15.14 27.79
N VAL A 138 17.01 -16.34 27.97
CA VAL A 138 16.13 -16.97 26.99
C VAL A 138 14.79 -16.25 26.91
N GLU A 139 14.25 -15.80 28.05
CA GLU A 139 12.98 -15.06 28.10
C GLU A 139 13.13 -13.64 27.51
N ILE A 140 14.26 -12.97 27.78
CA ILE A 140 14.59 -11.67 27.18
C ILE A 140 14.78 -11.82 25.67
N ALA A 141 15.55 -12.81 25.22
CA ALA A 141 15.76 -13.07 23.79
C ALA A 141 14.45 -13.41 23.05
N GLN A 142 13.50 -14.10 23.70
CA GLN A 142 12.18 -14.35 23.12
C GLN A 142 11.34 -13.08 23.02
N ARG A 143 11.36 -12.22 24.04
CA ARG A 143 10.67 -10.91 24.01
C ARG A 143 11.28 -9.98 22.96
N GLU A 144 12.60 -9.97 22.81
CA GLU A 144 13.30 -9.18 21.79
C GLU A 144 12.98 -9.65 20.37
N ARG A 145 12.92 -10.97 20.13
CA ARG A 145 12.43 -11.50 18.84
C ARG A 145 10.98 -11.09 18.57
N GLY A 146 10.12 -11.17 19.57
CA GLY A 146 8.72 -10.75 19.44
C GLY A 146 8.57 -9.25 19.15
N LEU A 147 9.45 -8.41 19.71
CA LEU A 147 9.51 -6.98 19.40
C LEU A 147 10.03 -6.73 17.98
N ALA A 148 11.10 -7.41 17.56
CA ALA A 148 11.65 -7.29 16.21
C ALA A 148 10.65 -7.72 15.12
N GLU A 149 9.85 -8.76 15.38
CA GLU A 149 8.76 -9.17 14.47
C GLU A 149 7.66 -8.12 14.37
N ARG A 150 7.28 -7.48 15.50
CA ARG A 150 6.31 -6.39 15.50
C ARG A 150 6.84 -5.17 14.76
N GLU A 151 8.11 -4.82 14.95
CA GLU A 151 8.78 -3.72 14.24
C GLU A 151 8.83 -3.96 12.75
N ARG A 152 9.18 -5.17 12.29
CA ARG A 152 9.09 -5.52 10.86
C ARG A 152 7.67 -5.41 10.32
N GLY A 153 6.68 -5.85 11.10
CA GLY A 153 5.27 -5.70 10.73
C GLY A 153 4.82 -4.24 10.62
N LEU A 154 5.31 -3.36 11.49
CA LEU A 154 5.05 -1.93 11.44
C LEU A 154 5.75 -1.27 10.25
N ALA A 155 7.04 -1.54 10.03
CA ALA A 155 7.79 -1.04 8.88
C ALA A 155 7.14 -1.45 7.53
N GLN A 156 6.62 -2.67 7.45
CA GLN A 156 5.88 -3.13 6.27
C GLN A 156 4.58 -2.35 6.07
N ARG A 157 3.83 -2.05 7.14
CA ARG A 157 2.61 -1.24 7.08
C ARG A 157 2.91 0.21 6.71
N GLU A 158 3.97 0.79 7.24
CA GLU A 158 4.41 2.14 6.91
C GLU A 158 4.87 2.23 5.45
N GLY A 159 5.58 1.23 4.94
CA GLY A 159 5.91 1.14 3.52
C GLY A 159 4.67 1.08 2.62
N GLN A 160 3.63 0.33 3.02
CA GLN A 160 2.36 0.28 2.29
C GLN A 160 1.60 1.60 2.37
N LEU A 161 1.63 2.30 3.51
CA LEU A 161 1.02 3.63 3.66
C LEU A 161 1.73 4.66 2.79
N ALA A 162 3.07 4.68 2.78
CA ALA A 162 3.85 5.58 1.93
C ALA A 162 3.58 5.36 0.43
N GLN A 163 3.40 4.10 0.01
CA GLN A 163 2.99 3.80 -1.37
C GLN A 163 1.60 4.33 -1.69
N ARG A 164 0.65 4.21 -0.76
CA ARG A 164 -0.71 4.76 -0.92
C ARG A 164 -0.71 6.28 -0.96
N GLU A 165 0.06 6.93 -0.10
CA GLU A 165 0.21 8.39 -0.10
C GLU A 165 0.83 8.89 -1.41
N LYS A 166 1.87 8.22 -1.92
CA LYS A 166 2.44 8.54 -3.23
C LYS A 166 1.40 8.41 -4.35
N ALA A 167 0.62 7.33 -4.35
CA ALA A 167 -0.44 7.14 -5.34
C ALA A 167 -1.56 8.19 -5.22
N LEU A 168 -1.90 8.63 -4.00
CA LEU A 168 -2.85 9.73 -3.78
C LEU A 168 -2.29 11.07 -4.27
N ALA A 169 -1.03 11.38 -3.99
CA ALA A 169 -0.37 12.58 -4.48
C ALA A 169 -0.29 12.63 -6.01
N GLU A 170 -0.02 11.50 -6.66
CA GLU A 170 -0.05 11.38 -8.12
C GLU A 170 -1.46 11.65 -8.68
N ARG A 171 -2.51 11.14 -8.03
CA ARG A 171 -3.91 11.41 -8.40
C ARG A 171 -4.31 12.88 -8.18
N GLU A 172 -3.89 13.48 -7.08
CA GLU A 172 -4.14 14.91 -6.81
C GLU A 172 -3.44 15.78 -7.87
N ALA A 173 -2.20 15.47 -8.23
CA ALA A 173 -1.49 16.17 -9.30
C ALA A 173 -2.18 16.00 -10.65
N GLU A 174 -2.74 14.83 -10.95
CA GLU A 174 -3.50 14.61 -12.16
C GLU A 174 -4.82 15.40 -12.17
N LEU A 175 -5.56 15.40 -11.05
CA LEU A 175 -6.78 16.20 -10.89
C LEU A 175 -6.49 17.70 -11.06
N ALA A 176 -5.43 18.21 -10.42
CA ALA A 176 -5.02 19.61 -10.57
C ALA A 176 -4.66 19.95 -12.03
N ARG A 177 -4.01 19.03 -12.76
CA ARG A 177 -3.75 19.21 -14.20
C ARG A 177 -5.03 19.24 -15.02
N ARG A 178 -6.01 18.39 -14.70
CA ARG A 178 -7.32 18.36 -15.37
C ARG A 178 -8.12 19.62 -15.09
N GLU A 179 -8.13 20.10 -13.85
CA GLU A 179 -8.75 21.35 -13.46
C GLU A 179 -8.09 22.55 -14.14
N ALA A 180 -6.76 22.61 -14.17
CA ALA A 180 -6.03 23.65 -14.90
C ALA A 180 -6.31 23.61 -16.41
N ALA A 181 -6.41 22.42 -17.01
CA ALA A 181 -6.80 22.28 -18.41
C ALA A 181 -8.24 22.75 -18.65
N PHE A 182 -9.16 22.45 -17.73
CA PHE A 182 -10.55 22.89 -17.77
C PHE A 182 -10.68 24.42 -17.63
N LEU A 183 -9.98 25.03 -16.67
CA LEU A 183 -9.89 26.48 -16.50
C LEU A 183 -9.26 27.16 -17.71
N LYS A 184 -8.26 26.55 -18.34
CA LYS A 184 -7.65 27.06 -19.59
C LYS A 184 -8.58 26.95 -20.79
N LEU A 185 -9.52 26.00 -20.80
CA LEU A 185 -10.60 25.93 -21.79
C LEU A 185 -11.70 26.96 -21.52
N GLN A 186 -11.99 27.28 -20.25
CA GLN A 186 -12.95 28.33 -19.89
C GLN A 186 -12.41 29.75 -20.03
N GLY A 187 -11.10 29.96 -19.79
CA GLY A 187 -10.42 31.26 -19.82
C GLY A 187 -9.79 31.61 -21.18
N GLN A 188 -9.79 30.69 -22.15
CA GLN A 188 -9.58 31.10 -23.53
C GLN A 188 -10.78 31.94 -23.93
N PRO A 189 -10.61 33.21 -24.38
CA PRO A 189 -11.65 33.79 -25.20
C PRO A 189 -11.88 32.78 -26.30
N VAL A 190 -13.13 32.41 -26.55
CA VAL A 190 -13.49 31.71 -27.78
C VAL A 190 -12.91 32.58 -28.87
N ARG A 191 -11.72 32.21 -29.36
CA ARG A 191 -11.24 32.69 -30.63
C ARG A 191 -12.33 32.15 -31.51
N ALA A 192 -13.21 33.03 -31.95
CA ALA A 192 -14.08 32.76 -33.06
C ALA A 192 -13.13 32.18 -34.11
N ALA A 193 -13.13 30.85 -34.22
CA ALA A 193 -12.58 30.19 -35.37
C ALA A 193 -13.19 30.97 -36.54
N PRO A 194 -12.39 31.35 -37.55
CA PRO A 194 -12.93 32.06 -38.70
C PRO A 194 -14.16 31.28 -39.10
N ALA A 195 -15.33 31.94 -39.01
CA ALA A 195 -16.61 31.30 -39.22
C ALA A 195 -16.46 30.43 -40.45
N SER A 196 -16.30 29.12 -40.25
CA SER A 196 -16.29 28.19 -41.36
C SER A 196 -17.70 28.33 -41.89
N GLY A 197 -17.79 28.86 -43.10
CA GLY A 197 -19.01 29.41 -43.65
C GLY A 197 -20.19 28.48 -43.45
N GLY A 198 -21.28 29.06 -42.95
CA GLY A 198 -22.58 28.43 -42.92
C GLY A 198 -23.23 28.54 -41.57
N GLY A 199 -24.08 29.55 -41.40
CA GLY A 199 -25.30 29.42 -40.61
C GLY A 199 -26.22 28.38 -41.26
N ALA A 200 -25.74 27.14 -41.38
CA ALA A 200 -26.56 26.01 -41.76
C ALA A 200 -27.30 25.59 -40.49
N ALA A 201 -28.63 25.74 -40.50
CA ALA A 201 -29.48 25.24 -39.44
C ALA A 201 -29.06 23.80 -39.08
N VAL A 202 -28.80 23.53 -37.80
CA VAL A 202 -28.46 22.18 -37.31
C VAL A 202 -29.60 21.24 -37.74
N THR A 203 -29.30 20.34 -38.68
CA THR A 203 -30.30 19.40 -39.21
C THR A 203 -30.30 18.11 -38.41
N ARG A 204 -31.44 17.42 -38.39
CA ARG A 204 -31.55 16.08 -37.78
C ARG A 204 -30.55 15.10 -38.40
N GLN A 205 -30.34 15.18 -39.71
CA GLN A 205 -29.37 14.34 -40.43
C GLN A 205 -27.94 14.60 -39.95
N ALA A 206 -27.56 15.84 -39.65
CA ALA A 206 -26.25 16.17 -39.11
C ALA A 206 -26.05 15.56 -37.72
N VAL A 207 -27.04 15.67 -36.83
CA VAL A 207 -27.01 15.05 -35.49
C VAL A 207 -26.91 13.52 -35.59
N ASP A 208 -27.70 12.90 -36.46
CA ASP A 208 -27.67 11.44 -36.67
C ASP A 208 -26.32 10.98 -37.21
N ARG A 209 -25.70 11.75 -38.10
CA ARG A 209 -24.36 11.46 -38.63
C ARG A 209 -23.30 11.58 -37.53
N ALA A 210 -23.31 12.68 -36.78
CA ALA A 210 -22.36 12.89 -35.68
C ALA A 210 -22.47 11.79 -34.62
N MET A 211 -23.69 11.37 -34.27
CA MET A 211 -23.92 10.28 -33.32
C MET A 211 -23.36 8.96 -33.85
N LYS A 212 -23.56 8.65 -35.14
CA LYS A 212 -22.99 7.45 -35.77
C LYS A 212 -21.47 7.46 -35.75
N GLU A 213 -20.85 8.60 -36.04
CA GLU A 213 -19.39 8.76 -36.02
C GLU A 213 -18.83 8.58 -34.60
N ALA A 214 -19.45 9.18 -33.59
CA ALA A 214 -19.09 8.99 -32.18
C ALA A 214 -19.17 7.50 -31.77
N LEU A 215 -20.28 6.81 -32.10
CA LEU A 215 -20.44 5.39 -31.81
C LEU A 215 -19.44 4.50 -32.58
N ALA A 216 -19.10 4.85 -33.81
CA ALA A 216 -18.07 4.14 -34.57
C ALA A 216 -16.70 4.27 -33.89
N ARG A 217 -16.37 5.47 -33.39
CA ARG A 217 -15.13 5.72 -32.64
C ARG A 217 -15.10 4.96 -31.32
N MET A 218 -16.22 4.92 -30.60
CA MET A 218 -16.38 4.12 -29.38
C MET A 218 -16.10 2.64 -29.65
N ARG A 219 -16.67 2.09 -30.73
CA ARG A 219 -16.43 0.70 -31.15
C ARG A 219 -14.98 0.46 -31.57
N GLN A 220 -14.37 1.40 -32.30
CA GLN A 220 -12.97 1.30 -32.71
C GLN A 220 -12.02 1.25 -31.50
N LYS A 221 -12.30 2.03 -30.45
CA LYS A 221 -11.57 1.97 -29.18
C LYS A 221 -11.93 0.74 -28.33
N GLY A 222 -12.96 -0.02 -28.69
CA GLY A 222 -13.46 -1.12 -27.88
C GLY A 222 -14.05 -0.66 -26.55
N LEU A 223 -14.67 0.52 -26.51
CA LEU A 223 -15.35 1.03 -25.33
C LEU A 223 -16.79 0.53 -25.30
N LEU A 224 -17.25 0.18 -24.11
CA LEU A 224 -18.65 -0.09 -23.79
C LEU A 224 -19.28 1.16 -23.17
N TRP A 225 -20.60 1.26 -23.20
CA TRP A 225 -21.32 2.36 -22.54
C TRP A 225 -21.02 2.45 -21.03
N ALA A 226 -20.77 1.32 -20.37
CA ALA A 226 -20.39 1.26 -18.96
C ALA A 226 -18.96 1.76 -18.68
N ASP A 227 -18.11 1.84 -19.70
CA ASP A 227 -16.74 2.33 -19.56
C ASP A 227 -16.64 3.86 -19.65
N LEU A 228 -17.73 4.52 -20.05
CA LEU A 228 -17.75 5.97 -20.20
C LEU A 228 -17.94 6.67 -18.85
N PRO A 229 -17.44 7.93 -18.73
CA PRO A 229 -17.65 8.75 -17.54
C PRO A 229 -19.15 8.93 -17.20
N ALA A 230 -19.45 9.11 -15.91
CA ALA A 230 -20.82 9.19 -15.41
C ALA A 230 -21.61 10.35 -16.04
N GLU A 231 -20.92 11.43 -16.40
CA GLU A 231 -21.44 12.64 -17.03
C GLU A 231 -22.15 12.34 -18.35
N VAL A 232 -21.65 11.35 -19.11
CA VAL A 232 -22.20 10.98 -20.43
C VAL A 232 -23.04 9.70 -20.42
N SER A 233 -23.18 9.03 -19.29
CA SER A 233 -23.90 7.75 -19.14
C SER A 233 -25.37 7.79 -19.61
N GLY A 234 -26.02 8.96 -19.54
CA GLY A 234 -27.40 9.17 -19.96
C GLY A 234 -27.58 9.84 -21.33
N VAL A 235 -26.48 10.18 -22.03
CA VAL A 235 -26.52 11.06 -23.21
C VAL A 235 -27.38 10.49 -24.34
N GLN A 236 -27.35 9.17 -24.57
CA GLN A 236 -28.18 8.55 -25.61
C GLN A 236 -29.69 8.86 -25.44
N THR A 237 -30.20 8.76 -24.21
CA THR A 237 -31.59 9.06 -23.88
C THR A 237 -31.87 10.57 -23.99
N GLN A 238 -30.92 11.40 -23.58
CA GLN A 238 -31.04 12.86 -23.66
C GLN A 238 -31.05 13.35 -25.11
N VAL A 239 -30.19 12.83 -25.98
CA VAL A 239 -30.17 13.09 -27.42
C VAL A 239 -31.50 12.68 -28.05
N THR A 240 -31.98 11.46 -27.76
CA THR A 240 -33.27 10.98 -28.26
C THR A 240 -34.42 11.88 -27.84
N ARG A 241 -34.42 12.34 -26.58
CA ARG A 241 -35.43 13.26 -26.04
C ARG A 241 -35.35 14.64 -26.71
N ALA A 242 -34.15 15.18 -26.90
CA ALA A 242 -33.94 16.47 -27.56
C ALA A 242 -34.42 16.44 -29.00
N ILE A 243 -34.11 15.38 -29.77
CA ILE A 243 -34.60 15.19 -31.14
C ILE A 243 -36.13 15.13 -31.17
N LYS A 244 -36.76 14.38 -30.24
CA LYS A 244 -38.23 14.29 -30.17
C LYS A 244 -38.89 15.64 -29.88
N LYS A 245 -38.22 16.52 -29.13
CA LYS A 245 -38.70 17.87 -28.81
C LYS A 245 -38.38 18.91 -29.90
N GLY A 246 -37.65 18.53 -30.95
CA GLY A 246 -37.16 19.47 -31.97
C GLY A 246 -35.98 20.34 -31.50
N GLU A 247 -35.38 20.05 -30.34
CA GLU A 247 -34.21 20.75 -29.79
C GLU A 247 -32.91 20.26 -30.48
N LEU A 248 -32.78 20.49 -31.79
CA LEU A 248 -31.69 19.94 -32.60
C LEU A 248 -30.30 20.49 -32.22
N ALA A 249 -30.23 21.78 -31.84
CA ALA A 249 -28.98 22.38 -31.34
C ALA A 249 -28.50 21.67 -30.05
N ARG A 250 -29.40 21.49 -29.08
CA ARG A 250 -29.10 20.74 -27.85
C ARG A 250 -28.70 19.29 -28.13
N ALA A 251 -29.35 18.65 -29.09
CA ALA A 251 -29.00 17.29 -29.48
C ALA A 251 -27.57 17.22 -30.07
N ALA A 252 -27.17 18.23 -30.85
CA ALA A 252 -25.81 18.35 -31.35
C ALA A 252 -24.79 18.55 -30.22
N ASP A 253 -25.05 19.48 -29.29
CA ASP A 253 -24.17 19.73 -28.14
C ASP A 253 -23.94 18.47 -27.29
N LEU A 254 -25.00 17.68 -27.08
CA LEU A 254 -24.93 16.41 -26.34
C LEU A 254 -24.09 15.35 -27.08
N VAL A 255 -24.21 15.27 -28.40
CA VAL A 255 -23.40 14.35 -29.21
C VAL A 255 -21.93 14.78 -29.22
N GLU A 256 -21.66 16.08 -29.25
CA GLU A 256 -20.30 16.62 -29.14
C GLU A 256 -19.68 16.30 -27.77
N GLN A 257 -20.44 16.46 -26.69
CA GLN A 257 -20.00 16.05 -25.34
C GLN A 257 -19.68 14.56 -25.27
N LEU A 258 -20.49 13.71 -25.93
CA LEU A 258 -20.22 12.28 -26.01
C LEU A 258 -18.94 11.97 -26.80
N ASP A 259 -18.73 12.58 -27.97
CA ASP A 259 -17.52 12.36 -28.77
C ASP A 259 -16.27 12.85 -28.01
N ALA A 260 -16.35 14.00 -27.34
CA ALA A 260 -15.29 14.52 -26.49
C ALA A 260 -14.95 13.55 -25.35
N ALA A 261 -15.96 13.00 -24.66
CA ALA A 261 -15.76 12.00 -23.60
C ALA A 261 -15.12 10.71 -24.15
N ILE A 262 -15.60 10.18 -25.28
CA ILE A 262 -15.02 9.01 -25.95
C ILE A 262 -13.55 9.27 -26.31
N ASN A 263 -13.23 10.47 -26.81
CA ASN A 263 -11.88 10.85 -27.17
C ASN A 263 -10.97 10.93 -25.95
N ALA A 264 -11.47 11.49 -24.85
CA ALA A 264 -10.73 11.66 -23.60
C ALA A 264 -10.42 10.34 -22.87
N VAL A 265 -11.22 9.29 -23.07
CA VAL A 265 -10.94 7.98 -22.46
C VAL A 265 -9.62 7.40 -23.00
N GLN A 266 -8.69 7.19 -22.08
CA GLN A 266 -7.43 6.48 -22.27
C GLN A 266 -7.58 5.05 -21.75
N ILE A 267 -7.06 4.09 -22.53
CA ILE A 267 -7.05 2.68 -22.16
C ILE A 267 -5.69 2.40 -21.51
N ASP A 268 -5.61 2.72 -20.23
CA ASP A 268 -4.45 2.56 -19.36
C ASP A 268 -4.70 1.49 -18.28
N ALA A 269 -3.73 1.28 -17.38
CA ALA A 269 -3.85 0.32 -16.28
C ALA A 269 -5.08 0.60 -15.39
N ASP A 270 -5.34 1.87 -15.07
CA ASP A 270 -6.45 2.29 -14.23
C ASP A 270 -7.81 2.02 -14.90
N PHE A 271 -7.91 2.25 -16.21
CA PHE A 271 -9.08 1.89 -17.02
C PHE A 271 -9.35 0.38 -16.93
N ILE A 272 -8.31 -0.44 -17.13
CA ILE A 272 -8.45 -1.89 -17.08
C ILE A 272 -8.87 -2.35 -15.68
N ASP A 273 -8.30 -1.79 -14.62
CA ASP A 273 -8.66 -2.10 -13.24
C ASP A 273 -10.13 -1.79 -12.94
N ARG A 274 -10.62 -0.61 -13.36
CA ARG A 274 -12.04 -0.24 -13.21
C ARG A 274 -12.94 -1.21 -13.96
N LYS A 275 -12.61 -1.51 -15.21
CA LYS A 275 -13.38 -2.43 -16.06
C LYS A 275 -13.39 -3.85 -15.49
N PHE A 276 -12.26 -4.32 -14.98
CA PHE A 276 -12.12 -5.63 -14.35
C PHE A 276 -12.97 -5.75 -13.08
N LYS A 277 -12.96 -4.72 -12.21
CA LYS A 277 -13.82 -4.67 -11.02
C LYS A 277 -15.28 -4.77 -11.39
N TRP A 278 -15.72 -3.96 -12.35
CA TRP A 278 -17.11 -3.99 -12.81
C TRP A 278 -17.49 -5.35 -13.42
N LEU A 279 -16.65 -5.95 -14.25
CA LEU A 279 -16.91 -7.27 -14.84
C LEU A 279 -16.97 -8.38 -13.78
N ASN A 280 -16.19 -8.28 -12.72
CA ASN A 280 -16.29 -9.21 -11.60
C ASN A 280 -17.62 -9.07 -10.84
N GLU A 281 -18.09 -7.85 -10.62
CA GLU A 281 -19.43 -7.63 -10.04
C GLU A 281 -20.53 -8.14 -10.96
N LEU A 282 -20.41 -7.92 -12.28
CA LEU A 282 -21.35 -8.45 -13.26
C LEU A 282 -21.35 -9.98 -13.28
N LYS A 283 -20.19 -10.62 -13.18
CA LYS A 283 -20.07 -12.08 -13.10
C LYS A 283 -20.73 -12.66 -11.84
N LYS A 284 -20.70 -11.94 -10.72
CA LYS A 284 -21.38 -12.37 -9.48
C LYS A 284 -22.89 -12.32 -9.62
N THR A 285 -23.41 -11.27 -10.26
CA THR A 285 -24.86 -11.09 -10.44
C THR A 285 -25.40 -11.91 -11.61
N ARG A 286 -24.58 -12.14 -12.64
CA ARG A 286 -24.88 -12.92 -13.83
C ARG A 286 -23.70 -13.83 -14.17
N PRO A 287 -23.64 -15.03 -13.60
CA PRO A 287 -22.57 -15.97 -13.88
C PRO A 287 -22.63 -16.47 -15.34
N PRO A 288 -21.48 -16.81 -15.95
CA PRO A 288 -21.46 -17.33 -17.31
C PRO A 288 -22.14 -18.70 -17.37
N ALA A 289 -22.63 -19.07 -18.55
CA ALA A 289 -23.12 -20.42 -18.81
C ALA A 289 -22.02 -21.45 -18.52
N ALA A 290 -22.39 -22.64 -18.05
CA ALA A 290 -21.43 -23.68 -17.68
C ALA A 290 -20.48 -24.06 -18.82
N ALA A 291 -20.98 -24.05 -20.07
CA ALA A 291 -20.18 -24.30 -21.27
C ALA A 291 -19.14 -23.20 -21.58
N GLU A 292 -19.35 -21.98 -21.07
CA GLU A 292 -18.49 -20.81 -21.34
C GLU A 292 -17.55 -20.50 -20.16
N ALA A 293 -17.69 -21.18 -19.02
CA ALA A 293 -16.91 -20.91 -17.82
C ALA A 293 -15.39 -21.09 -18.02
N GLU A 294 -14.96 -22.12 -18.74
CA GLU A 294 -13.55 -22.33 -19.06
C GLU A 294 -13.02 -21.30 -20.06
N ASN A 295 -13.86 -20.84 -21.01
CA ASN A 295 -13.50 -19.77 -21.93
C ASN A 295 -13.27 -18.46 -21.16
N VAL A 296 -14.18 -18.09 -20.26
CA VAL A 296 -14.03 -16.89 -19.41
C VAL A 296 -12.76 -16.98 -18.56
N LYS A 297 -12.44 -18.15 -17.99
CA LYS A 297 -11.22 -18.35 -17.19
C LYS A 297 -9.95 -18.23 -18.03
N SER A 298 -9.95 -18.76 -19.25
CA SER A 298 -8.85 -18.60 -20.21
C SER A 298 -8.63 -17.13 -20.57
N LEU A 299 -9.71 -16.41 -20.89
CA LEU A 299 -9.66 -14.98 -21.21
C LEU A 299 -9.12 -14.16 -20.04
N LEU A 300 -9.54 -14.45 -18.81
CA LEU A 300 -9.03 -13.76 -17.61
C LEU A 300 -7.52 -13.95 -17.42
N ARG A 301 -6.99 -15.16 -17.67
CA ARG A 301 -5.54 -15.40 -17.62
C ARG A 301 -4.80 -14.59 -18.67
N ARG A 302 -5.34 -14.53 -19.89
CA ARG A 302 -4.77 -13.75 -20.99
C ARG A 302 -4.79 -12.25 -20.68
N VAL A 303 -5.88 -11.74 -20.10
CA VAL A 303 -5.96 -10.35 -19.61
C VAL A 303 -4.84 -10.08 -18.60
N THR A 304 -4.65 -10.93 -17.59
CA THR A 304 -3.59 -10.74 -16.58
C THR A 304 -2.21 -10.66 -17.22
N GLN A 305 -1.93 -11.52 -18.20
CA GLN A 305 -0.66 -11.47 -18.95
C GLN A 305 -0.52 -10.17 -19.73
N LEU A 306 -1.53 -9.80 -20.52
CA LEU A 306 -1.52 -8.58 -21.34
C LEU A 306 -1.37 -7.31 -20.49
N VAL A 307 -1.96 -7.28 -19.30
CA VAL A 307 -1.79 -6.18 -18.33
C VAL A 307 -0.36 -6.13 -17.81
N GLY A 308 0.23 -7.29 -17.46
CA GLY A 308 1.64 -7.38 -17.06
C GLY A 308 2.61 -6.92 -18.15
N ASP A 309 2.26 -7.17 -19.41
CA ASP A 309 3.02 -6.77 -20.59
C ASP A 309 2.75 -5.31 -21.03
N GLY A 310 1.89 -4.56 -20.32
CA GLY A 310 1.50 -3.18 -20.65
C GLY A 310 0.61 -3.05 -21.89
N GLN A 311 0.05 -4.15 -22.39
CA GLN A 311 -0.79 -4.22 -23.59
C GLN A 311 -2.27 -3.98 -23.26
N PHE A 312 -2.60 -2.81 -22.73
CA PHE A 312 -3.94 -2.49 -22.23
C PHE A 312 -5.03 -2.51 -23.31
N ALA A 313 -4.72 -2.10 -24.55
CA ALA A 313 -5.68 -2.15 -25.65
C ALA A 313 -6.10 -3.58 -26.00
N ALA A 314 -5.15 -4.53 -26.01
CA ALA A 314 -5.44 -5.94 -26.22
C ALA A 314 -6.19 -6.53 -25.02
N ALA A 315 -5.78 -6.19 -23.79
CA ALA A 315 -6.49 -6.60 -22.58
C ALA A 315 -7.96 -6.14 -22.59
N ASN A 316 -8.22 -4.92 -23.05
CA ASN A 316 -9.58 -4.39 -23.20
C ASN A 316 -10.42 -5.21 -24.20
N GLN A 317 -9.84 -5.68 -25.29
CA GLN A 317 -10.55 -6.54 -26.25
C GLN A 317 -10.96 -7.88 -25.63
N GLU A 318 -10.09 -8.50 -24.84
CA GLU A 318 -10.41 -9.75 -24.14
C GLU A 318 -11.49 -9.53 -23.05
N LEU A 319 -11.44 -8.40 -22.34
CA LEU A 319 -12.49 -8.01 -21.39
C LEU A 319 -13.84 -7.80 -22.06
N ASN A 320 -13.86 -7.25 -23.27
CA ASN A 320 -15.10 -7.14 -24.06
C ASN A 320 -15.67 -8.51 -24.46
N GLN A 321 -14.81 -9.50 -24.75
CA GLN A 321 -15.25 -10.86 -25.02
C GLN A 321 -15.87 -11.49 -23.76
N ILE A 322 -15.23 -11.31 -22.60
CA ILE A 322 -15.77 -11.76 -21.31
C ILE A 322 -17.15 -11.13 -21.08
N HIS A 323 -17.28 -9.81 -21.25
CA HIS A 323 -18.56 -9.12 -21.13
C HIS A 323 -19.64 -9.72 -22.06
N ALA A 324 -19.29 -9.99 -23.32
CA ALA A 324 -20.21 -10.57 -24.29
C ALA A 324 -20.71 -11.97 -23.87
N LEU A 325 -19.87 -12.79 -23.22
CA LEU A 325 -20.26 -14.09 -22.68
C LEU A 325 -21.16 -13.95 -21.44
N LEU A 326 -20.92 -12.93 -20.60
CA LEU A 326 -21.74 -12.72 -19.40
C LEU A 326 -23.13 -12.16 -19.70
N VAL A 327 -23.30 -11.41 -20.80
CA VAL A 327 -24.57 -10.73 -21.13
C VAL A 327 -25.43 -11.50 -22.15
N ARG A 328 -24.91 -12.59 -22.73
CA ARG A 328 -25.70 -13.57 -23.48
C ARG A 328 -26.73 -14.25 -22.58
#